data_AF-A0A9P7BKV2-F1
#
_entry.id   AF-A0A9P7BKV2-F1
#
_cell.length_a   1.000
_cell.length_b   1.000
_cell.length_c   1.000
_cell.angle_alpha   90.00
_cell.angle_beta   90.00
_cell.angle_gamma   90.00
#
_symmetry.space_group_name_H-M   'P 1'
#
loop_
_entity.id
_entity.type
_entity.pdbx_description
1 polymer ?
#
loop_
_entity_poly.entity_id
_entity_poly.type
_entity_poly.pdbx_seq_one_letter_code
_entity_poly.pdbx_strand_id
1 'polypeptide(L)'
;MAEQDDIIPTYLLQSLLQRQQPIVSGETNAKKPPTFSGSEFALNQDPLKFIDDFEEAATWNNWVYDDRKKELFMRCLTGPAKDWFHNELVTTKAAYNALNYDDGTCDSLLGRLRTNFVTPQW
;
A
#
# COMPACT_ATOMS: atom_id res chain seq x y z
N MET A 1 30.98 -18.16 14.25
CA MET A 1 29.58 -18.44 13.86
C MET A 1 29.13 -17.20 13.13
N ALA A 2 29.11 -17.23 11.78
CA ALA A 2 28.82 -16.05 10.97
C ALA A 2 27.31 -15.97 10.73
N GLU A 3 26.71 -14.89 11.21
CA GLU A 3 25.33 -14.48 10.97
C GLU A 3 25.10 -14.39 9.45
N GLN A 4 24.31 -15.33 8.92
CA GLN A 4 23.80 -15.20 7.56
C GLN A 4 22.67 -14.19 7.59
N ASP A 5 22.98 -13.00 7.11
CA ASP A 5 22.01 -11.97 6.74
C ASP A 5 21.07 -12.59 5.69
N ASP A 6 19.89 -13.02 6.13
CA ASP A 6 18.85 -13.66 5.34
C ASP A 6 18.17 -12.60 4.45
N ILE A 7 18.92 -12.06 3.49
CA ILE A 7 18.40 -11.18 2.47
C ILE A 7 17.59 -12.06 1.53
N ILE A 8 16.27 -12.13 1.77
CA ILE A 8 15.35 -12.82 0.87
C ILE A 8 15.41 -12.12 -0.49
N PRO A 9 15.83 -12.82 -1.56
CA PRO A 9 15.92 -12.20 -2.88
C PRO A 9 14.52 -11.78 -3.35
N THR A 10 14.43 -10.62 -3.98
CA THR A 10 13.17 -9.91 -4.32
C THR A 10 12.15 -10.79 -5.06
N TYR A 11 12.61 -11.76 -5.84
CA TYR A 11 11.79 -12.71 -6.59
C TYR A 11 11.09 -13.76 -5.69
N LEU A 12 11.68 -14.12 -4.56
CA LEU A 12 11.08 -15.00 -3.56
C LEU A 12 10.01 -14.26 -2.74
N LEU A 13 10.20 -12.97 -2.46
CA LEU A 13 9.17 -12.09 -1.89
C LEU A 13 7.94 -12.02 -2.78
N GLN A 14 8.13 -11.84 -4.08
CA GLN A 14 7.05 -11.79 -5.07
C GLN A 14 6.29 -13.12 -5.19
N SER A 15 7.00 -14.25 -5.06
CA SER A 15 6.41 -15.60 -5.06
C SER A 15 5.65 -15.94 -3.77
N LEU A 16 6.07 -15.38 -2.63
CA LEU A 16 5.42 -15.56 -1.33
C LEU A 16 4.15 -14.71 -1.19
N LEU A 17 4.13 -13.51 -1.76
CA LEU A 17 2.91 -12.69 -1.91
C LEU A 17 1.87 -13.37 -2.83
N GLN A 18 2.30 -14.21 -3.76
CA GLN A 18 1.41 -14.89 -4.71
C GLN A 18 0.73 -16.15 -4.15
N ARG A 19 1.11 -16.63 -2.96
CA ARG A 19 0.64 -17.90 -2.38
C ARG A 19 -0.07 -17.72 -1.05
N GLN A 20 -1.27 -17.16 -1.15
CA GLN A 20 -2.49 -17.47 -0.38
C GLN A 20 -3.39 -16.25 -0.47
N GLN A 21 -4.10 -16.10 -1.60
CA GLN A 21 -5.29 -15.27 -1.56
C GLN A 21 -6.38 -16.16 -0.96
N PRO A 22 -6.82 -15.93 0.29
CA PRO A 22 -8.05 -16.56 0.74
C PRO A 22 -9.12 -16.19 -0.27
N ILE A 23 -9.85 -17.19 -0.77
CA ILE A 23 -11.03 -16.96 -1.58
C ILE A 23 -12.06 -16.35 -0.62
N VAL A 24 -12.05 -15.03 -0.49
CA VAL A 24 -13.02 -14.34 0.36
C VAL A 24 -14.34 -14.38 -0.39
N SER A 25 -15.21 -15.30 0.02
CA SER A 25 -16.59 -15.36 -0.48
C SER A 25 -17.29 -14.05 -0.12
N GLY A 26 -17.37 -13.12 -1.07
CA GLY A 26 -18.05 -11.83 -0.92
C GLY A 26 -17.23 -10.61 -1.35
N GLU A 27 -15.93 -10.74 -1.62
CA GLU A 27 -15.16 -9.64 -2.21
C GLU A 27 -15.48 -9.51 -3.71
N THR A 28 -15.86 -8.31 -4.14
CA THR A 28 -16.04 -8.02 -5.57
C THR A 28 -14.87 -7.20 -6.09
N ASN A 29 -14.74 -7.08 -7.41
CA ASN A 29 -13.85 -6.09 -8.05
C ASN A 29 -14.68 -5.16 -8.94
N ALA A 30 -15.92 -4.91 -8.52
CA ALA A 30 -16.89 -4.14 -9.29
C ALA A 30 -16.45 -2.68 -9.43
N LYS A 31 -15.77 -2.13 -8.42
CA LYS A 31 -15.23 -0.77 -8.44
C LYS A 31 -13.71 -0.80 -8.51
N LYS A 32 -13.15 -0.25 -9.58
CA LYS A 32 -11.69 -0.12 -9.71
C LYS A 32 -11.27 1.21 -9.04
N PRO A 33 -10.46 1.18 -7.98
CA PRO A 33 -9.93 2.40 -7.39
C PRO A 33 -9.04 3.16 -8.39
N PRO A 34 -8.94 4.49 -8.26
CA PRO A 34 -8.04 5.30 -9.08
C PRO A 34 -6.57 4.93 -8.82
N THR A 35 -5.69 5.24 -9.76
CA THR A 35 -4.24 5.06 -9.58
C THR A 35 -3.60 6.36 -9.10
N PHE A 36 -2.71 6.25 -8.12
CA PHE A 36 -1.95 7.38 -7.59
C PHE A 36 -0.48 7.24 -7.98
N SER A 37 0.04 8.24 -8.69
CA SER A 37 1.46 8.27 -9.03
C SER A 37 2.29 9.08 -8.02
N GLY A 38 1.67 9.95 -7.22
CA GLY A 38 2.39 10.85 -6.31
C GLY A 38 3.36 11.79 -7.03
N SER A 39 3.08 12.07 -8.32
CA SER A 39 3.87 12.99 -9.11
C SER A 39 3.25 14.38 -8.97
N GLU A 40 4.07 15.37 -8.61
CA GLU A 40 3.65 16.79 -8.57
C GLU A 40 3.15 17.31 -9.93
N PHE A 41 3.48 16.62 -11.03
CA PHE A 41 3.02 16.94 -12.37
C PHE A 41 1.58 16.45 -12.65
N ALA A 42 1.05 15.55 -11.84
CA ALA A 42 -0.32 15.08 -11.96
C ALA A 42 -1.24 16.01 -11.16
N LEU A 43 -1.59 17.16 -11.76
CA LEU A 43 -2.48 18.20 -11.19
C LEU A 43 -3.84 17.71 -10.66
N ASN A 44 -4.23 16.47 -10.98
CA ASN A 44 -5.49 15.85 -10.55
C ASN A 44 -5.28 14.72 -9.52
N GLN A 45 -4.09 14.60 -8.92
CA GLN A 45 -3.77 13.56 -7.95
C GLN A 45 -3.66 14.16 -6.54
N ASP A 46 -4.82 14.37 -5.93
CA ASP A 46 -4.90 14.67 -4.50
C ASP A 46 -4.73 13.37 -3.70
N PRO A 47 -3.69 13.23 -2.85
CA PRO A 47 -3.50 12.05 -2.02
C PRO A 47 -4.70 11.80 -1.08
N LEU A 48 -5.31 12.87 -0.54
CA LEU A 48 -6.52 12.74 0.30
C LEU A 48 -7.71 12.20 -0.48
N LYS A 49 -7.91 12.70 -1.70
CA LYS A 49 -8.98 12.24 -2.59
C LYS A 49 -8.76 10.79 -3.02
N PHE A 50 -7.52 10.42 -3.31
CA PHE A 50 -7.16 9.03 -3.63
C PHE A 50 -7.47 8.08 -2.46
N ILE A 51 -7.17 8.47 -1.22
CA ILE A 51 -7.52 7.68 -0.04
C ILE A 51 -9.03 7.51 0.04
N ASP A 52 -9.79 8.60 -0.09
CA ASP A 52 -11.27 8.58 -0.03
C ASP A 52 -11.88 7.68 -1.12
N ASP A 53 -11.47 7.85 -2.38
CA ASP A 53 -11.90 7.01 -3.50
C ASP A 53 -11.50 5.53 -3.31
N PHE A 54 -10.34 5.26 -2.69
CA PHE A 54 -9.88 3.91 -2.38
C PHE A 54 -10.69 3.28 -1.24
N GLU A 55 -10.98 4.02 -0.17
CA GLU A 55 -11.82 3.54 0.94
C GLU A 55 -13.27 3.30 0.49
N GLU A 56 -13.78 4.15 -0.39
CA GLU A 56 -15.06 3.95 -1.03
C GLU A 56 -15.03 2.67 -1.88
N ALA A 57 -14.02 2.47 -2.72
CA ALA A 57 -13.85 1.23 -3.47
C ALA A 57 -13.70 0.01 -2.54
N ALA A 58 -12.97 0.12 -1.43
CA ALA A 58 -12.80 -0.95 -0.46
C ALA A 58 -14.13 -1.35 0.18
N THR A 59 -14.96 -0.35 0.51
CA THR A 59 -16.30 -0.56 1.06
C THR A 59 -17.22 -1.23 0.04
N TRP A 60 -17.23 -0.74 -1.20
CA TRP A 60 -18.04 -1.30 -2.30
C TRP A 60 -17.64 -2.72 -2.67
N ASN A 61 -16.34 -3.00 -2.66
CA ASN A 61 -15.80 -4.30 -2.99
C ASN A 61 -15.74 -5.25 -1.77
N ASN A 62 -16.14 -4.77 -0.59
CA ASN A 62 -16.11 -5.52 0.68
C ASN A 62 -14.71 -6.03 1.04
N TRP A 63 -13.66 -5.20 0.84
CA TRP A 63 -12.30 -5.51 1.27
C TRP A 63 -12.19 -5.34 2.79
N VAL A 64 -12.47 -6.40 3.54
CA VAL A 64 -12.54 -6.34 5.01
C VAL A 64 -11.16 -6.49 5.67
N TYR A 65 -10.21 -7.15 4.99
CA TYR A 65 -8.92 -7.50 5.57
C TYR A 65 -7.86 -6.42 5.34
N ASP A 66 -7.14 -6.07 6.40
CA ASP A 66 -6.09 -5.05 6.39
C ASP A 66 -4.95 -5.38 5.42
N ASP A 67 -4.46 -6.63 5.43
CA ASP A 67 -3.43 -7.11 4.50
C ASP A 67 -3.86 -7.04 3.04
N ARG A 68 -5.14 -7.32 2.77
CA ARG A 68 -5.71 -7.23 1.43
C ARG A 68 -5.81 -5.79 0.97
N LYS A 69 -6.24 -4.88 1.84
CA LYS A 69 -6.26 -3.43 1.56
C LYS A 69 -4.85 -2.92 1.27
N LYS A 70 -3.82 -3.31 2.04
CA LYS A 70 -2.42 -2.94 1.79
C LYS A 70 -1.93 -3.39 0.42
N GLU A 71 -2.17 -4.65 0.07
CA GLU A 71 -1.74 -5.20 -1.23
C GLU A 71 -2.43 -4.44 -2.37
N LEU A 72 -3.75 -4.24 -2.29
CA LEU A 72 -4.52 -3.54 -3.31
C LEU A 72 -4.14 -2.07 -3.40
N PHE A 73 -3.89 -1.42 -2.27
CA PHE A 73 -3.43 -0.05 -2.20
C PHE A 73 -2.09 0.10 -2.92
N MET A 74 -1.12 -0.77 -2.59
CA MET A 74 0.17 -0.81 -3.28
C MET A 74 0.02 -1.03 -4.80
N ARG A 75 -0.93 -1.87 -5.25
CA ARG A 75 -1.20 -2.08 -6.67
C ARG A 75 -1.77 -0.84 -7.37
N CYS A 76 -2.39 0.06 -6.62
CA CYS A 76 -2.91 1.34 -7.13
C CYS A 76 -1.85 2.44 -7.14
N LEU A 77 -0.74 2.25 -6.41
CA LEU A 77 0.41 3.12 -6.47
C LEU A 77 1.22 2.86 -7.74
N THR A 78 1.63 3.92 -8.40
CA THR A 78 2.45 3.90 -9.62
C THR A 78 3.55 4.96 -9.52
N GLY A 79 4.56 4.90 -10.40
CA GLY A 79 5.61 5.93 -10.47
C GLY A 79 6.29 6.22 -9.10
N PRO A 80 6.48 7.49 -8.73
CA PRO A 80 7.19 7.86 -7.51
C PRO A 80 6.48 7.42 -6.22
N ALA A 81 5.15 7.38 -6.17
CA ALA A 81 4.43 6.87 -5.01
C ALA A 81 4.67 5.38 -4.74
N LYS A 82 4.79 4.59 -5.82
CA LYS A 82 5.15 3.17 -5.69
C LYS A 82 6.59 3.02 -5.22
N ASP A 83 7.50 3.79 -5.79
CA ASP A 83 8.91 3.76 -5.40
C ASP A 83 9.10 4.14 -3.93
N TRP A 84 8.43 5.20 -3.48
CA TRP A 84 8.34 5.59 -2.07
C TRP A 84 7.82 4.45 -1.18
N PHE A 85 6.73 3.79 -1.58
CA PHE A 85 6.17 2.69 -0.80
C PHE A 85 7.18 1.55 -0.62
N HIS A 86 7.92 1.19 -1.68
CA HIS A 86 8.94 0.15 -1.58
C HIS A 86 10.17 0.59 -0.79
N ASN A 87 10.65 1.82 -0.98
CA ASN A 87 11.90 2.30 -0.40
C ASN A 87 11.75 2.79 1.06
N GLU A 88 10.61 3.35 1.43
CA GLU A 88 10.38 3.92 2.78
C GLU A 88 9.53 3.02 3.68
N LEU A 89 8.56 2.28 3.13
CA LEU A 89 7.61 1.48 3.92
C LEU A 89 7.92 -0.02 3.90
N VAL A 90 8.43 -0.54 2.78
CA VAL A 90 8.59 -1.98 2.55
C VAL A 90 10.05 -2.34 2.26
N THR A 91 10.95 -1.81 3.08
CA THR A 91 12.38 -2.15 3.03
C THR A 91 12.63 -3.62 3.40
N THR A 92 11.80 -4.18 4.28
CA THR A 92 11.87 -5.60 4.69
C THR A 92 10.47 -6.20 4.81
N LYS A 93 10.38 -7.53 4.68
CA LYS A 93 9.11 -8.27 4.86
C LYS A 93 8.53 -8.09 6.27
N ALA A 94 9.40 -7.99 7.27
CA ALA A 94 9.01 -7.75 8.66
C ALA A 94 8.38 -6.36 8.82
N ALA A 95 8.94 -5.33 8.18
CA ALA A 95 8.36 -3.99 8.16
C ALA A 95 6.99 -3.95 7.49
N TYR A 96 6.81 -4.64 6.35
CA TYR A 96 5.51 -4.73 5.68
C TYR A 96 4.43 -5.41 6.54
N ASN A 97 4.77 -6.52 7.20
CA ASN A 97 3.82 -7.24 8.07
C ASN A 97 3.48 -6.45 9.35
N ALA A 98 4.41 -5.63 9.84
CA ALA A 98 4.20 -4.78 11.02
C ALA A 98 3.46 -3.47 10.69
N LEU A 99 3.41 -3.07 9.42
CA LEU A 99 2.74 -1.85 8.98
C LEU A 99 1.23 -2.06 9.01
N ASN A 100 0.48 -1.23 9.73
CA ASN A 100 -0.99 -1.22 9.69
C ASN A 100 -1.50 -0.32 8.56
N TYR A 101 -2.61 -0.71 7.91
CA TYR A 101 -3.21 0.06 6.82
C TYR A 101 -3.75 1.40 7.35
N ASP A 102 -4.65 1.32 8.34
CA ASP A 102 -5.16 2.46 9.08
C ASP A 102 -5.28 2.09 10.56
N ASP A 103 -4.53 2.79 11.40
CA ASP A 103 -4.56 2.67 12.86
C ASP A 103 -4.96 4.01 13.51
N GLY A 104 -5.37 4.99 12.69
CA GLY A 104 -5.62 6.37 13.13
C GLY A 104 -4.37 7.15 13.55
N THR A 105 -3.20 6.51 13.54
CA THR A 105 -1.91 7.10 13.89
C THR A 105 -1.16 7.62 12.67
N CYS A 106 -0.26 8.59 12.86
CA CYS A 106 0.63 9.09 11.81
C CYS A 106 1.63 8.03 11.31
N ASP A 107 1.85 6.97 12.08
CA ASP A 107 2.73 5.85 11.74
C ASP A 107 2.07 4.81 10.82
N SER A 108 0.75 4.86 10.68
CA SER A 108 0.00 4.00 9.74
C SER A 108 0.32 4.34 8.29
N LEU A 109 0.04 3.40 7.37
CA LEU A 109 0.26 3.58 5.94
C LEU A 109 -0.44 4.84 5.40
N LEU A 110 -1.70 5.08 5.82
CA LEU A 110 -2.42 6.31 5.47
C LEU A 110 -1.79 7.56 6.12
N GLY A 111 -1.37 7.48 7.38
CA GLY A 111 -0.70 8.57 8.10
C GLY A 111 0.62 8.99 7.44
N ARG A 112 1.43 8.01 7.04
CA ARG A 112 2.70 8.24 6.35
C ARG A 112 2.50 8.78 4.93
N LEU A 113 1.49 8.29 4.20
CA LEU A 113 1.16 8.85 2.88
C LEU A 113 0.69 10.30 3.00
N ARG A 114 -0.13 10.62 4.00
CA ARG A 114 -0.51 12.01 4.30
C ARG A 114 0.73 12.86 4.60
N THR A 115 1.64 12.36 5.42
CA THR A 115 2.85 13.11 5.81
C THR A 115 3.80 13.34 4.63
N ASN A 116 3.97 12.36 3.74
CA ASN A 116 4.91 12.46 2.63
C ASN A 116 4.35 13.25 1.43
N PHE A 117 3.05 13.12 1.14
CA PHE A 117 2.42 13.71 -0.05
C PHE A 117 1.45 14.87 0.21
N VAL A 118 0.93 15.06 1.43
CA VAL A 118 0.00 16.17 1.76
C VAL A 118 0.75 17.33 2.40
N THR A 119 1.70 17.08 3.30
CA THR A 119 2.47 18.15 3.93
C THR A 119 3.64 18.56 3.03
N PRO A 120 3.66 19.81 2.52
CA PRO A 120 4.80 20.29 1.75
C PRO A 120 6.01 20.36 2.69
N GLN A 121 7.07 19.62 2.37
CA GLN A 121 8.37 19.81 3.03
C GLN A 121 8.98 21.10 2.44
N TRP A 122 8.89 22.18 3.21
CA TRP A 122 9.52 23.47 2.92
C TRP A 122 11.01 23.44 3.22
#